data_AF-A0A1D8G9Y5-F1
#
_entry.id   AF-A0A1D8G9Y5-F1
#
_cell.length_a   1.000
_cell.length_b   1.000
_cell.length_c   1.000
_cell.angle_alpha   90.00
_cell.angle_beta   90.00
_cell.angle_gamma   90.00
#
_symmetry.space_group_name_H-M   'P 1'
#
loop_
_entity.id
_entity.type
_entity.pdbx_description
1 polymer ?
#
loop_
_entity_poly.entity_id
_entity_poly.type
_entity_poly.pdbx_seq_one_letter_code
_entity_poly.pdbx_strand_id
1 'polypeptide(L)'
;MPGRGAWAGWPHPGIGPDVGGYPGAMIMSVELLPESTLSDVIGLMVRLVEFAGALVIFLGAAWAFIQFAKAGLKGRGRVAGFNRIRLSLGRFLVLGLEFQLAGDVLRTAVAPSFTEIGQLAAIAAIRTALNYFLGREIAQERAELARGEAPEGRRPAEGMPT
;
A
#
# COMPACT_ATOMS: atom_id res chain seq x y z
N MET A 1 49.66 2.43 74.23
CA MET A 1 49.04 1.53 73.22
C MET A 1 48.94 2.28 71.89
N PRO A 2 49.84 2.05 70.90
CA PRO A 2 49.67 2.58 69.55
C PRO A 2 49.33 1.46 68.54
N GLY A 3 48.26 1.66 67.75
CA GLY A 3 47.83 0.74 66.69
C GLY A 3 48.69 0.90 65.43
N ARG A 4 49.24 -0.22 64.95
CA ARG A 4 49.92 -0.36 63.65
C ARG A 4 48.95 -0.92 62.61
N GLY A 5 48.99 -0.42 61.38
CA GLY A 5 48.22 -0.98 60.27
C GLY A 5 48.48 -0.34 58.90
N ALA A 6 49.61 -0.69 58.30
CA ALA A 6 49.81 -0.90 56.86
C ALA A 6 49.44 0.21 55.83
N TRP A 7 50.36 1.16 55.66
CA TRP A 7 50.57 1.83 54.36
C TRP A 7 51.84 1.21 53.74
N ALA A 8 51.69 0.10 53.04
CA ALA A 8 52.82 -0.57 52.35
C ALA A 8 52.29 -1.29 51.11
N GLY A 9 52.67 -0.83 49.91
CA GLY A 9 52.39 -1.61 48.71
C GLY A 9 52.32 -0.91 47.35
N TRP A 10 52.99 0.23 47.11
CA TRP A 10 53.11 0.75 45.74
C TRP A 10 54.56 0.88 45.29
N PRO A 11 55.05 -0.11 44.50
CA PRO A 11 56.03 0.14 43.45
C PRO A 11 55.57 -0.39 42.07
N HIS A 12 55.59 0.48 41.05
CA HIS A 12 55.57 0.15 39.61
C HIS A 12 56.86 -0.63 39.22
N PRO A 13 57.07 -1.23 38.02
CA PRO A 13 56.25 -1.34 36.80
C PRO A 13 56.09 -2.80 36.26
N GLY A 14 54.97 -3.12 35.61
CA GLY A 14 54.75 -4.41 34.93
C GLY A 14 54.30 -4.22 33.50
N ILE A 15 55.11 -4.71 32.54
CA ILE A 15 54.68 -5.00 31.18
C ILE A 15 53.74 -6.21 31.27
N GLY A 16 52.45 -6.03 30.96
CA GLY A 16 51.50 -7.12 30.76
C GLY A 16 51.24 -7.33 29.27
N PRO A 17 51.30 -8.55 28.73
CA PRO A 17 50.75 -8.88 27.43
C PRO A 17 49.32 -9.41 27.62
N ASP A 18 48.34 -8.53 27.70
CA ASP A 18 46.93 -8.89 27.66
C ASP A 18 46.21 -8.05 26.60
N VAL A 19 46.36 -8.55 25.38
CA VAL A 19 45.43 -8.37 24.26
C VAL A 19 44.03 -8.87 24.66
N GLY A 20 43.32 -8.09 25.48
CA GLY A 20 41.91 -8.27 25.79
C GLY A 20 41.07 -7.44 24.82
N GLY A 21 40.71 -8.01 23.68
CA GLY A 21 39.94 -7.34 22.63
C GLY A 21 38.66 -6.71 23.18
N TYR A 22 38.40 -5.46 22.81
CA TYR A 22 37.12 -4.79 23.04
C TYR A 22 36.01 -5.57 22.30
N PRO A 23 35.10 -6.31 22.97
CA PRO A 23 33.96 -6.95 22.33
C PRO A 23 32.84 -5.94 22.02
N GLY A 24 33.06 -4.65 22.32
CA GLY A 24 32.07 -3.57 22.19
C GLY A 24 32.15 -2.79 20.88
N ALA A 25 33.23 -2.89 20.11
CA ALA A 25 33.42 -2.05 18.92
C ALA A 25 32.50 -2.46 17.74
N MET A 26 32.06 -3.73 17.67
CA MET A 26 31.09 -4.15 16.65
C MET A 26 29.64 -3.76 16.98
N ILE A 27 29.35 -3.44 18.24
CA ILE A 27 27.98 -3.10 18.69
C ILE A 27 27.65 -1.62 18.42
N MET A 28 28.65 -0.79 18.10
CA MET A 28 28.50 0.64 17.75
C MET A 28 28.25 0.91 16.26
N SER A 29 27.98 -0.12 15.45
CA SER A 29 27.62 0.07 14.03
C SER A 29 26.14 0.35 13.82
N VAL A 30 25.29 -0.01 14.79
CA VAL A 30 23.83 0.21 14.73
C VAL A 30 23.44 1.62 15.17
N GLU A 31 24.37 2.36 15.79
CA GLU A 31 24.13 3.69 16.35
C GLU A 31 24.45 4.84 15.37
N LEU A 32 24.83 4.53 14.12
CA LEU A 32 25.38 5.48 13.15
C LEU A 32 24.72 5.42 11.76
N LEU A 33 23.46 5.02 11.65
CA LEU A 33 22.65 5.49 10.52
C LEU A 33 22.09 6.85 10.92
N PRO A 34 22.52 7.97 10.31
CA PRO A 34 21.85 9.24 10.51
C PRO A 34 20.35 9.05 10.24
N GLU A 35 19.48 9.51 11.12
CA GLU A 35 18.01 9.45 10.96
C GLU A 35 17.56 9.94 9.56
N SER A 36 18.32 10.86 8.96
CA SER A 36 18.13 11.33 7.59
C SER A 36 18.37 10.25 6.53
N THR A 37 19.41 9.42 6.69
CA THR A 37 19.74 8.35 5.73
C THR A 37 18.67 7.26 5.74
N LEU A 38 18.13 6.93 6.92
CA LEU A 38 17.03 5.96 7.04
C LEU A 38 15.76 6.50 6.36
N SER A 39 15.43 7.76 6.61
CA SER A 39 14.26 8.43 6.00
C SER A 39 14.38 8.52 4.48
N ASP A 40 15.57 8.86 3.96
CA ASP A 40 15.82 8.94 2.51
C ASP A 40 15.72 7.57 1.82
N VAL A 41 16.30 6.54 2.43
CA VAL A 41 16.24 5.16 1.91
C VAL A 41 14.80 4.68 1.88
N ILE A 42 14.03 4.87 2.95
CA ILE A 42 12.64 4.42 2.96
C ILE A 42 11.78 5.27 2.02
N GLY A 43 12.02 6.57 1.91
CA GLY A 43 11.37 7.43 0.93
C GLY A 43 11.66 7.01 -0.52
N LEU A 44 12.84 6.46 -0.80
CA LEU A 44 13.15 5.82 -2.09
C LEU A 44 12.37 4.51 -2.26
N MET A 45 12.34 3.66 -1.23
CA MET A 45 11.59 2.39 -1.25
C MET A 45 10.10 2.61 -1.51
N VAL A 46 9.47 3.58 -0.83
CA VAL A 46 8.07 3.96 -1.03
C VAL A 46 7.84 4.35 -2.49
N ARG A 47 8.66 5.25 -3.06
CA ARG A 47 8.54 5.68 -4.45
C ARG A 47 8.68 4.53 -5.45
N LEU A 48 9.61 3.61 -5.21
CA LEU A 48 9.80 2.43 -6.06
C LEU A 48 8.59 1.49 -6.01
N VAL A 49 8.07 1.24 -4.81
CA VAL A 49 6.90 0.38 -4.58
C VAL A 49 5.64 1.00 -5.22
N GLU A 50 5.42 2.30 -5.03
CA GLU A 50 4.30 3.02 -5.66
C GLU A 50 4.40 3.00 -7.18
N PHE A 51 5.60 3.25 -7.71
CA PHE A 51 5.85 3.20 -9.15
C PHE A 51 5.59 1.80 -9.71
N ALA A 52 6.04 0.75 -9.02
CA ALA A 52 5.77 -0.63 -9.41
C ALA A 52 4.25 -0.92 -9.44
N GLY A 53 3.52 -0.51 -8.40
CA GLY A 53 2.06 -0.65 -8.34
C GLY A 53 1.34 0.09 -9.47
N ALA A 54 1.73 1.35 -9.72
CA ALA A 54 1.19 2.16 -10.81
C ALA A 54 1.49 1.52 -12.18
N LEU A 55 2.69 1.00 -12.38
CA LEU A 55 3.10 0.32 -13.61
C LEU A 55 2.28 -0.96 -13.84
N VAL A 56 2.07 -1.78 -12.82
CA VAL A 56 1.23 -2.99 -12.91
C VAL A 56 -0.20 -2.63 -13.31
N ILE A 57 -0.80 -1.62 -12.68
CA ILE A 57 -2.15 -1.12 -13.02
C ILE A 57 -2.19 -0.64 -14.48
N PHE A 58 -1.21 0.17 -14.87
CA PHE A 58 -1.13 0.74 -16.20
C PHE A 58 -1.02 -0.35 -17.28
N LEU A 59 -0.14 -1.33 -17.09
CA LEU A 59 0.02 -2.44 -18.02
C LEU A 59 -1.26 -3.29 -18.13
N GLY A 60 -1.90 -3.58 -17.00
CA GLY A 60 -3.19 -4.30 -16.98
C GLY A 60 -4.30 -3.55 -17.71
N ALA A 61 -4.40 -2.24 -17.48
CA ALA A 61 -5.37 -1.36 -18.12
C ALA A 61 -5.12 -1.24 -19.63
N ALA A 62 -3.87 -1.02 -20.05
CA ALA A 62 -3.49 -0.96 -21.45
C ALA A 62 -3.80 -2.27 -22.18
N TRP A 63 -3.44 -3.41 -21.57
CA TRP A 63 -3.77 -4.73 -22.09
C TRP A 63 -5.29 -4.91 -22.24
N ALA A 64 -6.07 -4.58 -21.21
CA ALA A 64 -7.52 -4.72 -21.23
C ALA A 64 -8.17 -3.84 -22.31
N PHE A 65 -7.69 -2.60 -22.45
CA PHE A 65 -8.15 -1.66 -23.48
C PHE A 65 -7.91 -2.19 -24.89
N ILE A 66 -6.70 -2.69 -25.18
CA ILE A 66 -6.36 -3.26 -26.49
C ILE A 66 -7.27 -4.45 -26.81
N GLN A 67 -7.49 -5.34 -25.84
CA GLN A 67 -8.34 -6.52 -26.04
C GLN A 67 -9.81 -6.15 -26.21
N PHE A 68 -10.28 -5.14 -25.49
CA PHE A 68 -11.63 -4.60 -25.65
C PHE A 68 -11.83 -3.97 -27.03
N ALA A 69 -10.90 -3.13 -27.48
CA ALA A 69 -10.93 -2.51 -28.81
C ALA A 69 -10.95 -3.56 -29.93
N LYS A 70 -10.08 -4.59 -29.85
CA LYS A 70 -10.07 -5.71 -30.80
C LYS A 70 -11.38 -6.50 -30.81
N ALA A 71 -12.01 -6.68 -29.65
CA ALA A 71 -13.29 -7.37 -29.54
C ALA A 71 -14.45 -6.55 -30.13
N GLY A 72 -14.45 -5.22 -29.92
CA GLY A 72 -15.44 -4.31 -30.50
C GLY A 72 -15.38 -4.24 -32.03
N LEU A 73 -14.16 -4.24 -32.60
CA LEU A 73 -13.94 -4.24 -34.06
C LEU A 73 -14.39 -5.54 -34.75
N LYS A 74 -14.44 -6.68 -34.02
CA LYS A 74 -14.72 -8.00 -34.62
C LYS A 74 -16.20 -8.38 -34.73
N GLY A 75 -17.12 -7.53 -34.29
CA GLY A 75 -18.56 -7.64 -34.55
C GLY A 75 -19.23 -8.94 -34.06
N ARG A 76 -20.06 -8.82 -33.02
CA ARG A 76 -21.00 -9.84 -32.49
C ARG A 76 -20.38 -11.10 -31.87
N GLY A 77 -20.48 -11.16 -30.54
CA GLY A 77 -20.67 -12.43 -29.82
C GLY A 77 -19.52 -12.86 -28.92
N ARG A 78 -19.39 -12.27 -27.72
CA ARG A 78 -18.91 -13.02 -26.54
C ARG A 78 -19.02 -12.22 -25.24
N VAL A 79 -20.18 -12.31 -24.57
CA VAL A 79 -20.31 -11.93 -23.15
C VAL A 79 -19.23 -12.63 -22.30
N ALA A 80 -18.89 -13.88 -22.63
CA ALA A 80 -17.81 -14.63 -21.97
C ALA A 80 -16.40 -14.05 -22.19
N GLY A 81 -16.14 -13.41 -23.34
CA GLY A 81 -14.86 -12.76 -23.63
C GLY A 81 -14.64 -11.48 -22.82
N PHE A 82 -15.71 -10.70 -22.66
CA PHE A 82 -15.70 -9.50 -21.82
C PHE A 82 -15.45 -9.82 -20.35
N ASN A 83 -16.11 -10.86 -19.82
CA ASN A 83 -15.89 -11.29 -18.44
C ASN A 83 -14.42 -11.69 -18.19
N ARG A 84 -13.78 -12.38 -19.15
CA ARG A 84 -12.37 -12.76 -19.03
C ARG A 84 -11.42 -11.55 -19.04
N ILE A 85 -11.68 -10.54 -19.87
CA ILE A 85 -10.91 -9.29 -19.89
C ILE A 85 -11.05 -8.57 -18.54
N ARG A 86 -12.29 -8.45 -18.03
CA ARG A 86 -12.59 -7.80 -16.75
C ARG A 86 -11.94 -8.52 -15.56
N LEU A 87 -12.01 -9.85 -15.51
CA LEU A 87 -11.36 -10.66 -14.46
C LEU A 87 -9.84 -10.52 -14.49
N SER A 88 -9.25 -10.46 -15.68
CA SER A 88 -7.80 -10.28 -15.83
C SER A 88 -7.38 -8.89 -15.40
N LEU A 89 -8.09 -7.84 -15.84
CA LEU A 89 -7.88 -6.46 -15.38
C LEU A 89 -8.00 -6.37 -13.85
N GLY A 90 -9.03 -6.99 -13.27
CA GLY A 90 -9.21 -7.04 -11.82
C GLY A 90 -8.00 -7.60 -11.10
N ARG A 91 -7.32 -8.62 -11.66
CA ARG A 91 -6.10 -9.18 -11.07
C ARG A 91 -4.91 -8.21 -11.08
N PHE A 92 -4.72 -7.46 -12.17
CA PHE A 92 -3.72 -6.39 -12.22
C PHE A 92 -4.02 -5.26 -11.24
N LEU A 93 -5.29 -4.87 -11.13
CA LEU A 93 -5.72 -3.84 -10.17
C LEU A 93 -5.46 -4.27 -8.73
N VAL A 94 -5.85 -5.49 -8.35
CA VAL A 94 -5.61 -6.05 -7.01
C VAL A 94 -4.11 -6.06 -6.70
N LEU A 95 -3.29 -6.60 -7.60
CA LEU A 95 -1.84 -6.66 -7.40
C LEU A 95 -1.22 -5.26 -7.28
N GLY A 96 -1.62 -4.32 -8.12
CA GLY A 96 -1.13 -2.93 -8.03
C GLY A 96 -1.57 -2.22 -6.75
N LEU A 97 -2.75 -2.54 -6.23
CA LEU A 97 -3.23 -2.05 -4.94
C LEU A 97 -2.47 -2.67 -3.77
N GLU A 98 -2.06 -3.93 -3.84
CA GLU A 98 -1.17 -4.55 -2.84
C GLU A 98 0.17 -3.83 -2.75
N PHE A 99 0.75 -3.45 -3.90
CA PHE A 99 1.95 -2.59 -3.92
C PHE A 99 1.69 -1.21 -3.32
N GLN A 100 0.60 -0.54 -3.69
CA GLN A 100 0.26 0.78 -3.10
C GLN A 100 0.08 0.70 -1.59
N LEU A 101 -0.62 -0.35 -1.11
CA LEU A 101 -0.80 -0.61 0.31
C LEU A 101 0.55 -0.84 1.02
N ALA A 102 1.48 -1.57 0.40
CA ALA A 102 2.83 -1.74 0.94
C ALA A 102 3.58 -0.41 1.05
N GLY A 103 3.42 0.50 0.07
CA GLY A 103 3.96 1.86 0.14
C GLY A 103 3.36 2.68 1.29
N ASP A 104 2.05 2.55 1.53
CA ASP A 104 1.37 3.21 2.64
C ASP A 104 1.83 2.68 4.01
N VAL A 105 2.02 1.36 4.14
CA VAL A 105 2.58 0.74 5.35
C VAL A 105 4.02 1.19 5.58
N LEU A 106 4.83 1.28 4.52
CA LEU A 106 6.20 1.80 4.64
C LEU A 106 6.21 3.24 5.13
N ARG A 107 5.32 4.11 4.64
CA ARG A 107 5.21 5.49 5.15
C ARG A 107 4.83 5.56 6.61
N THR A 108 3.87 4.75 7.06
CA THR A 108 3.47 4.76 8.48
C THR A 108 4.56 4.19 9.40
N ALA A 109 5.46 3.35 8.88
CA ALA A 109 6.58 2.80 9.64
C ALA A 109 7.69 3.81 9.94
N VAL A 110 7.83 4.89 9.14
CA VAL A 110 8.90 5.88 9.34
C VAL A 110 8.40 7.22 9.82
N ALA A 111 7.14 7.59 9.55
CA ALA A 111 6.59 8.95 9.62
C ALA A 111 7.28 9.90 10.63
N PRO A 112 8.27 10.69 10.20
CA PRO A 112 8.81 11.79 10.97
C PRO A 112 8.38 13.14 10.34
N SER A 113 7.93 14.08 11.17
CA SER A 113 7.36 15.41 10.82
C SER A 113 5.85 15.47 10.50
N PHE A 114 5.18 16.46 11.10
CA PHE A 114 3.73 16.72 10.94
C PHE A 114 3.30 17.06 9.50
N THR A 115 4.21 17.58 8.67
CA THR A 115 3.93 17.96 7.28
C THR A 115 3.72 16.73 6.40
N GLU A 116 4.55 15.70 6.56
CA GLU A 116 4.44 14.45 5.79
C GLU A 116 3.20 13.66 6.20
N ILE A 117 2.88 13.65 7.50
CA ILE A 117 1.62 13.10 8.02
C ILE A 117 0.42 13.82 7.40
N GLY A 118 0.46 15.16 7.31
CA GLY A 118 -0.60 15.96 6.69
C GLY A 118 -0.80 15.65 5.20
N GLN A 119 0.28 15.48 4.44
CA GLN A 119 0.21 15.11 3.02
C GLN A 119 -0.38 13.71 2.83
N LEU A 120 0.06 12.73 3.63
CA LEU A 120 -0.47 11.37 3.58
C LEU A 120 -1.97 11.34 3.93
N ALA A 121 -2.36 12.04 5.00
CA ALA A 121 -3.75 12.15 5.42
C ALA A 121 -4.63 12.80 4.33
N ALA A 122 -4.13 13.84 3.65
CA ALA A 122 -4.85 14.48 2.54
C ALA A 122 -5.06 13.51 1.36
N ILE A 123 -4.02 12.77 0.95
CA ILE A 123 -4.13 11.78 -0.14
C ILE A 123 -5.12 10.66 0.24
N ALA A 124 -5.03 10.14 1.47
CA ALA A 124 -5.95 9.12 1.97
C ALA A 124 -7.40 9.62 2.02
N ALA A 125 -7.62 10.86 2.48
CA ALA A 125 -8.94 11.49 2.51
C ALA A 125 -9.53 11.66 1.10
N ILE A 126 -8.74 12.16 0.15
CA ILE A 126 -9.16 12.31 -1.25
C ILE A 126 -9.53 10.94 -1.85
N ARG A 127 -8.69 9.93 -1.66
CA ARG A 127 -8.94 8.56 -2.15
C ARG A 127 -10.25 8.01 -1.58
N THR A 128 -10.47 8.20 -0.29
CA THR A 128 -11.69 7.73 0.40
C THR A 128 -12.93 8.46 -0.12
N ALA A 129 -12.87 9.79 -0.23
CA ALA A 129 -13.98 10.59 -0.72
C ALA A 129 -14.34 10.25 -2.17
N LEU A 130 -13.35 10.19 -3.07
CA LEU A 130 -13.58 9.84 -4.49
C LEU A 130 -14.17 8.43 -4.64
N ASN A 131 -13.59 7.44 -3.95
CA ASN A 131 -14.09 6.07 -4.03
C ASN A 131 -15.51 5.94 -3.43
N TYR A 132 -15.81 6.70 -2.37
CA TYR A 132 -17.15 6.75 -1.78
C TYR A 132 -18.19 7.35 -2.74
N PHE A 133 -17.91 8.51 -3.34
CA PHE A 133 -18.84 9.14 -4.29
C PHE A 133 -19.09 8.29 -5.52
N LEU A 134 -18.03 7.73 -6.11
CA LEU A 134 -18.15 6.87 -7.29
C LEU A 134 -18.98 5.61 -6.97
N GLY A 135 -18.74 4.99 -5.81
CA GLY A 135 -19.53 3.84 -5.36
C GLY A 135 -21.01 4.18 -5.16
N ARG A 136 -21.31 5.38 -4.64
CA ARG A 136 -22.66 5.87 -4.44
C ARG A 136 -23.39 6.12 -5.76
N GLU A 137 -22.76 6.79 -6.72
CA GLU A 137 -23.35 7.07 -8.03
C GLU A 137 -23.71 5.77 -8.76
N ILE A 138 -22.79 4.79 -8.78
CA ILE A 138 -23.05 3.47 -9.38
C ILE A 138 -24.21 2.74 -8.68
N ALA A 139 -24.31 2.85 -7.36
CA ALA A 139 -25.40 2.23 -6.60
C ALA A 139 -26.76 2.87 -6.91
N GLN A 140 -26.80 4.18 -7.11
CA GLN A 140 -27.99 4.92 -7.51
C GLN A 140 -28.47 4.50 -8.91
N GLU A 141 -27.56 4.50 -9.89
CA GLU A 141 -27.88 4.09 -11.27
C GLU A 141 -28.43 2.66 -11.33
N ARG A 142 -27.84 1.72 -10.59
CA ARG A 142 -28.35 0.34 -10.50
C ARG A 142 -29.75 0.24 -9.89
N ALA A 143 -30.05 1.07 -8.88
CA ALA A 143 -31.36 1.09 -8.25
C ALA A 143 -32.44 1.68 -9.17
N GLU A 144 -32.09 2.65 -10.00
CA GLU A 144 -32.98 3.20 -11.02
C GLU A 144 -33.29 2.18 -12.12
N LEU A 145 -32.28 1.47 -12.63
CA LEU A 145 -32.47 0.39 -13.61
C LEU A 145 -33.39 -0.72 -13.07
N ALA A 146 -33.20 -1.16 -11.83
CA ALA A 146 -34.04 -2.18 -11.21
C ALA A 146 -35.50 -1.74 -11.01
N ARG A 147 -35.76 -0.43 -10.89
CA ARG A 147 -37.13 0.12 -10.83
C ARG A 147 -37.76 0.28 -12.21
N GLY A 148 -36.96 0.59 -13.23
CA GLY A 148 -37.41 0.68 -14.63
C GLY A 148 -37.75 -0.69 -15.25
N GLU A 149 -37.20 -1.78 -14.72
CA GLU A 149 -37.50 -3.16 -15.14
C GLU A 149 -38.66 -3.82 -14.35
N ALA A 150 -39.28 -3.12 -13.39
CA ALA A 150 -40.46 -3.62 -12.71
C ALA A 150 -41.61 -3.75 -13.73
N PRO A 151 -42.21 -4.93 -13.92
CA PRO A 151 -43.17 -5.16 -14.99
C PRO A 151 -44.44 -4.34 -14.75
N GLU A 152 -44.56 -3.25 -15.51
CA GLU A 152 -45.76 -2.45 -15.63
C GLU A 152 -46.86 -3.30 -16.27
N GLY A 153 -47.87 -3.66 -15.48
CA GLY A 153 -49.20 -3.94 -16.01
C GLY A 153 -49.47 -5.35 -16.52
N ARG A 154 -49.46 -6.36 -15.64
CA ARG A 154 -50.45 -7.44 -15.80
C ARG A 154 -51.77 -6.96 -15.21
N ARG A 155 -52.48 -6.09 -15.95
CA ARG A 155 -53.89 -5.78 -15.64
C ARG A 155 -54.65 -7.11 -15.73
N PRO A 156 -55.34 -7.58 -14.67
CA PRO A 156 -56.27 -8.67 -14.81
C PRO A 156 -57.31 -8.25 -15.84
N ALA A 157 -57.49 -9.06 -16.88
CA ALA A 157 -58.58 -8.89 -17.83
C ALA A 157 -59.89 -9.19 -17.11
N GLU A 158 -60.39 -8.20 -16.37
CA GLU A 158 -61.65 -8.26 -15.66
C GLU A 158 -62.69 -7.52 -16.49
N GLY A 159 -63.62 -8.29 -17.08
CA GLY A 159 -64.81 -7.78 -17.76
C GLY A 159 -64.90 -8.17 -19.24
N MET A 160 -65.31 -9.41 -19.52
CA MET A 160 -66.04 -9.71 -20.76
C MET A 160 -67.47 -10.11 -20.37
N PRO A 161 -68.49 -9.30 -20.69
CA PRO A 161 -69.88 -9.72 -20.52
C PRO A 161 -70.22 -10.80 -21.56
N THR A 162 -70.76 -11.92 -21.09
CA THR A 162 -71.40 -12.98 -21.89
C THR A 162 -72.81 -12.59 -22.29
#